data_AF-A0AAE0GS46-F1
#
_entry.id   AF-A0AAE0GS46-F1
#
_cell.length_a   1.000
_cell.length_b   1.000
_cell.length_c   1.000
_cell.angle_alpha   90.00
_cell.angle_beta   90.00
_cell.angle_gamma   90.00
#
_symmetry.space_group_name_H-M   'P 1'
#
loop_
_entity.id
_entity.type
_entity.pdbx_description
1 polymer ?
#
loop_
_entity_poly.entity_id
_entity_poly.type
_entity_poly.pdbx_seq_one_letter_code
_entity_poly.pdbx_strand_id
1 'polypeptide(L)'
;VYDPFYCEGSVVAHLNRLGLEKVYNRKEDFYAAQREGGVPAHDVLVTNPPFSADHLERTLRFAAHDNHGRPFLLLLPNFVWRKKYYETAVEGASPVFLVPAKRYTFWSPVRAELRGRPEHERGRAASTTPFECFWYLSLGPWTEELVQGWRRKHEAQSGCTLVLGADAARAGELPERAVPPKNHEKRANPKARKKLRKKGGAGAPVAKGQIGVGGW
;
A
#
# COMPACT_ATOMS: atom_id res chain seq x y z
N VAL A 1 16.72 6.39 5.79
CA VAL A 1 15.31 5.98 5.52
C VAL A 1 14.71 5.37 6.76
N TYR A 2 13.49 5.77 7.12
CA TYR A 2 12.74 5.20 8.25
C TYR A 2 11.50 4.45 7.74
N ASP A 3 11.34 3.19 8.16
CA ASP A 3 10.10 2.43 8.02
C ASP A 3 9.63 1.97 9.43
N PRO A 4 8.58 2.60 9.99
CA PRO A 4 8.11 2.30 11.34
C PRO A 4 7.44 0.93 11.50
N PHE A 5 7.01 0.30 10.40
CA PHE A 5 6.23 -0.93 10.48
C PHE A 5 7.08 -2.14 10.12
N TYR A 6 7.50 -2.89 11.14
CA TYR A 6 8.35 -4.05 10.95
C TYR A 6 7.62 -5.23 10.29
N CYS A 7 8.12 -5.63 9.11
CA CYS A 7 7.64 -6.81 8.38
C CYS A 7 8.83 -7.71 7.99
N GLU A 8 9.35 -8.42 9.01
CA GLU A 8 10.46 -9.38 8.90
C GLU A 8 11.79 -8.79 8.36
N GLY A 9 11.93 -7.46 8.31
CA GLY A 9 13.14 -6.77 7.86
C GLY A 9 13.41 -6.83 6.35
N SER A 10 12.52 -7.41 5.55
CA SER A 10 12.69 -7.55 4.09
C SER A 10 12.88 -6.21 3.36
N VAL A 11 12.30 -5.13 3.90
CA VAL A 11 12.42 -3.77 3.38
C VAL A 11 13.86 -3.27 3.43
N VAL A 12 14.64 -3.63 4.45
CA VAL A 12 16.06 -3.24 4.60
C VAL A 12 16.86 -3.80 3.43
N ALA A 13 16.74 -5.10 3.16
CA ALA A 13 17.42 -5.74 2.05
C ALA A 13 16.97 -5.20 0.68
N HIS A 14 15.70 -4.82 0.54
CA HIS A 14 15.20 -4.24 -0.71
C HIS A 14 15.77 -2.84 -0.96
N LEU A 15 15.70 -1.96 0.04
CA LEU A 15 16.18 -0.58 -0.08
C LEU A 15 17.71 -0.52 -0.19
N ASN A 16 18.45 -1.39 0.52
CA ASN A 16 19.91 -1.48 0.37
C ASN A 16 20.31 -1.84 -1.08
N ARG A 17 19.57 -2.74 -1.75
CA ARG A 17 19.81 -3.08 -3.17
C ARG A 17 19.55 -1.90 -4.13
N LEU A 18 18.78 -0.91 -3.70
CA LEU A 18 18.55 0.33 -4.44
C LEU A 18 19.60 1.41 -4.10
N GLY A 19 20.62 1.09 -3.29
CA GLY A 19 21.68 2.01 -2.86
C GLY A 19 21.35 2.82 -1.60
N LEU A 20 20.23 2.52 -0.92
CA LEU A 20 19.86 3.19 0.32
C LEU A 20 20.41 2.42 1.51
N GLU A 21 21.62 2.73 1.95
CA GLU A 21 22.36 1.91 2.93
C GLU A 21 21.86 2.04 4.38
N LYS A 22 21.33 3.22 4.75
CA LYS A 22 20.90 3.53 6.12
C LYS A 22 19.39 3.42 6.25
N VAL A 23 18.90 2.21 6.51
CA VAL A 23 17.47 1.91 6.70
C VAL A 23 17.20 1.51 8.14
N TYR A 24 16.32 2.25 8.82
CA TYR A 24 15.80 1.91 10.13
C TYR A 24 14.46 1.18 9.99
N ASN A 25 14.44 -0.12 10.28
CA ASN A 25 13.23 -0.94 10.40
C ASN A 25 13.45 -1.95 11.54
N ARG A 26 12.91 -1.64 12.72
CA ARG A 26 13.09 -2.42 13.95
C ARG A 26 11.75 -2.93 14.45
N LYS A 27 11.77 -4.08 15.12
CA LYS A 27 10.58 -4.72 15.71
C LYS A 27 10.15 -3.98 16.98
N GLU A 28 9.63 -2.78 16.78
CA GLU A 28 9.21 -1.84 17.82
C GLU A 28 7.73 -1.48 17.62
N ASP A 29 7.05 -1.10 18.70
CA ASP A 29 5.73 -0.49 18.58
C ASP A 29 5.91 0.97 18.18
N PHE A 30 5.69 1.24 16.89
CA PHE A 30 5.77 2.58 16.32
C PHE A 30 4.98 3.62 17.12
N TYR A 31 3.77 3.28 17.57
CA TYR A 31 2.92 4.25 18.24
C TYR A 31 3.34 4.50 19.68
N ALA A 32 3.92 3.51 20.35
CA ALA A 32 4.58 3.73 21.63
C ALA A 32 5.80 4.64 21.44
N ALA A 33 6.67 4.32 20.48
CA ALA A 33 7.84 5.13 20.14
C ALA A 33 7.47 6.58 19.79
N GLN A 34 6.40 6.80 19.02
CA GLN A 34 5.90 8.14 18.72
C GLN A 34 5.50 8.92 19.99
N ARG A 35 4.73 8.30 20.90
CA ARG A 35 4.31 8.96 22.15
C ARG A 35 5.47 9.27 23.08
N GLU A 36 6.48 8.41 23.08
CA GLU A 36 7.65 8.50 23.97
C GLU A 36 8.78 9.37 23.37
N GLY A 37 8.60 9.92 22.16
CA GLY A 37 9.65 10.67 21.47
C GLY A 37 10.80 9.81 20.95
N GLY A 38 10.62 8.50 20.89
CA GLY A 38 11.59 7.50 20.40
C GLY A 38 11.64 7.35 18.88
N VAL A 39 11.08 8.29 18.11
CA VAL A 39 11.19 8.26 16.64
C VAL A 39 12.64 8.57 16.24
N PRO A 40 13.33 7.69 15.50
CA PRO A 40 14.72 7.92 15.12
C PRO A 40 14.84 9.12 14.18
N ALA A 41 15.97 9.83 14.27
CA ALA A 41 16.33 10.82 13.26
C ALA A 41 16.45 10.14 11.88
N HIS A 42 15.86 10.75 10.86
CA HIS A 42 15.84 10.21 9.51
C HIS A 42 15.63 11.31 8.47
N ASP A 43 16.00 11.03 7.22
CA ASP A 43 15.85 11.98 6.11
C ASP A 43 14.51 11.82 5.38
N VAL A 44 13.99 10.59 5.32
CA VAL A 44 12.76 10.25 4.60
C VAL A 44 12.04 9.09 5.27
N LEU A 45 10.72 9.22 5.39
CA LEU A 45 9.79 8.18 5.81
C LEU A 45 9.35 7.38 4.58
N VAL A 46 9.56 6.08 4.56
CA VAL A 46 9.11 5.19 3.47
C VAL A 46 8.43 3.98 4.09
N THR A 47 7.13 3.80 3.87
CA THR A 47 6.43 2.69 4.50
C THR A 47 5.19 2.20 3.74
N ASN A 48 4.85 0.95 4.00
CA ASN A 48 3.60 0.29 3.63
C ASN A 48 2.88 -0.07 4.94
N PRO A 49 2.10 0.85 5.51
CA PRO A 49 1.56 0.67 6.85
C PRO A 49 0.46 -0.39 6.89
N PRO A 50 0.10 -0.91 8.07
CA PRO A 50 -1.07 -1.75 8.22
C PRO A 50 -2.33 -1.05 7.71
N PHE A 51 -3.16 -1.75 6.94
CA PHE A 51 -4.40 -1.19 6.36
C PHE A 51 -5.65 -1.40 7.23
N SER A 52 -5.47 -1.86 8.46
CA SER A 52 -6.55 -2.12 9.42
C SER A 52 -6.82 -0.91 10.33
N ALA A 53 -7.97 -0.92 11.00
CA ALA A 53 -8.32 0.03 12.07
C ALA A 53 -8.07 1.50 11.69
N ASP A 54 -7.47 2.26 12.59
CA ASP A 54 -7.11 3.67 12.46
C ASP A 54 -5.67 3.88 11.95
N HIS A 55 -4.95 2.81 11.59
CA HIS A 55 -3.55 2.89 11.18
C HIS A 55 -3.32 3.82 9.98
N LEU A 56 -4.24 3.82 9.01
CA LEU A 56 -4.16 4.66 7.82
C LEU A 56 -4.19 6.15 8.19
N GLU A 57 -5.17 6.56 9.00
CA GLU A 57 -5.31 7.94 9.45
C GLU A 57 -4.12 8.36 10.32
N ARG A 58 -3.73 7.51 11.27
CA ARG A 58 -2.61 7.81 12.18
C ARG A 58 -1.29 7.93 11.45
N THR A 59 -1.04 7.08 10.44
CA THR A 59 0.17 7.16 9.63
C THR A 59 0.21 8.43 8.79
N LEU A 60 -0.92 8.82 8.18
CA LEU A 60 -1.02 10.08 7.45
C LEU A 60 -0.78 11.29 8.37
N ARG A 61 -1.43 11.31 9.54
CA ARG A 61 -1.26 12.39 10.52
C ARG A 61 0.19 12.48 10.98
N PHE A 62 0.82 11.36 11.31
CA PHE A 62 2.23 11.34 11.66
C PHE A 62 3.08 11.91 10.53
N ALA A 63 2.91 11.40 9.30
CA ALA A 63 3.72 11.78 8.15
C ALA A 63 3.60 13.27 7.80
N ALA A 64 2.40 13.85 7.92
CA ALA A 64 2.15 15.25 7.59
C ALA A 64 2.50 16.22 8.73
N HIS A 65 2.20 15.86 9.97
CA HIS A 65 2.26 16.79 11.11
C HIS A 65 3.42 16.50 12.06
N ASP A 66 3.59 15.25 12.47
CA ASP A 66 4.54 14.87 13.51
C ASP A 66 5.93 14.50 12.95
N ASN A 67 6.05 14.38 11.62
CA ASN A 67 7.30 14.01 10.94
C ASN A 67 8.26 15.17 10.70
N HIS A 68 8.05 16.31 11.39
CA HIS A 68 8.90 17.49 11.33
C HIS A 68 9.16 18.02 9.91
N GLY A 69 8.16 17.96 9.03
CA GLY A 69 8.26 18.42 7.64
C GLY A 69 9.19 17.57 6.75
N ARG A 70 9.63 16.40 7.21
CA ARG A 70 10.49 15.51 6.42
C ARG A 70 9.70 14.83 5.29
N PRO A 71 10.35 14.60 4.13
CA PRO A 71 9.76 13.85 3.04
C PRO A 71 9.17 12.50 3.46
N PHE A 72 8.06 12.12 2.85
CA PHE A 72 7.45 10.82 3.04
C PHE A 72 6.94 10.19 1.75
N LEU A 73 6.95 8.86 1.73
CA LEU A 73 6.41 7.99 0.70
C LEU A 73 5.60 6.89 1.38
N LEU A 74 4.27 6.96 1.27
CA LEU A 74 3.36 6.00 1.89
C LEU A 74 2.65 5.18 0.81
N LEU A 75 2.83 3.86 0.81
CA LEU A 75 2.05 2.98 -0.05
C LEU A 75 0.69 2.71 0.60
N LEU A 76 -0.37 3.33 0.08
CA LEU A 76 -1.71 3.23 0.68
C LEU A 76 -2.76 2.78 -0.35
N PRO A 77 -3.90 2.23 0.12
CA PRO A 77 -5.02 1.91 -0.75
C PRO A 77 -5.54 3.13 -1.50
N ASN A 78 -5.99 2.92 -2.74
CA ASN A 78 -6.48 3.97 -3.63
C ASN A 78 -7.74 4.70 -3.14
N PHE A 79 -8.42 4.19 -2.11
CA PHE A 79 -9.60 4.84 -1.53
C PHE A 79 -9.28 5.82 -0.41
N VAL A 80 -8.03 5.86 0.09
CA VAL A 80 -7.69 6.61 1.32
C VAL A 80 -7.90 8.11 1.14
N TRP A 81 -7.55 8.67 -0.02
CA TRP A 81 -7.78 10.08 -0.34
C TRP A 81 -9.25 10.53 -0.28
N ARG A 82 -10.21 9.59 -0.39
CA ARG A 82 -11.66 9.87 -0.31
C ARG A 82 -12.23 9.76 1.11
N LYS A 83 -11.40 9.46 2.10
CA LYS A 83 -11.85 9.32 3.48
C LYS A 83 -12.09 10.69 4.09
N LYS A 84 -13.12 10.79 4.94
CA LYS A 84 -13.49 12.04 5.63
C LYS A 84 -12.32 12.66 6.40
N TYR A 85 -11.42 11.85 6.95
CA TYR A 85 -10.26 12.33 7.69
C TYR A 85 -9.12 12.82 6.79
N TYR A 86 -9.14 12.54 5.49
CA TYR A 86 -7.96 12.66 4.64
C TYR A 86 -7.43 14.08 4.59
N GLU A 87 -8.29 15.05 4.27
CA GLU A 87 -7.92 16.46 4.14
C GLU A 87 -7.24 16.99 5.41
N THR A 88 -7.84 16.76 6.58
CA THR A 88 -7.25 17.13 7.87
C THR A 88 -5.99 16.34 8.18
N ALA A 89 -5.93 15.06 7.81
CA ALA A 89 -4.77 14.21 8.10
C ALA A 89 -3.52 14.59 7.28
N VAL A 90 -3.68 15.26 6.13
CA VAL A 90 -2.57 15.66 5.24
C VAL A 90 -2.38 17.17 5.10
N GLU A 91 -3.12 17.95 5.88
CA GLU A 91 -3.02 19.40 5.92
C GLU A 91 -1.56 19.85 6.08
N GLY A 92 -1.12 20.81 5.27
CA GLY A 92 0.27 21.28 5.23
C GLY A 92 1.25 20.45 4.39
N ALA A 93 0.95 19.20 4.07
CA ALA A 93 1.86 18.34 3.29
C ALA A 93 1.53 18.26 1.79
N SER A 94 0.29 18.56 1.40
CA SER A 94 -0.23 18.53 0.01
C SER A 94 0.30 17.37 -0.85
N PRO A 95 -0.04 16.11 -0.52
CA PRO A 95 0.60 14.96 -1.16
C PRO A 95 0.31 14.87 -2.67
N VAL A 96 1.30 14.40 -3.44
CA VAL A 96 1.15 13.95 -4.82
C VAL A 96 1.05 12.43 -4.86
N PHE A 97 0.41 11.89 -5.90
CA PHE A 97 0.20 10.45 -6.04
C PHE A 97 1.08 9.87 -7.13
N LEU A 98 1.88 8.86 -6.81
CA LEU A 98 2.60 8.05 -7.80
C LEU A 98 1.86 6.73 -8.00
N VAL A 99 1.16 6.64 -9.12
CA VAL A 99 0.31 5.51 -9.49
C VAL A 99 1.08 4.54 -10.38
N PRO A 100 1.32 3.29 -9.93
CA PRO A 100 1.95 2.28 -10.78
C PRO A 100 0.95 1.75 -11.82
N ALA A 101 1.41 1.46 -13.04
CA ALA A 101 0.60 0.81 -14.08
C ALA A 101 0.29 -0.65 -13.75
N LYS A 102 1.15 -1.31 -12.94
CA LYS A 102 0.94 -2.67 -12.44
C LYS A 102 0.47 -2.62 -10.99
N ARG A 103 -0.60 -3.37 -10.73
CA ARG A 103 -1.16 -3.54 -9.40
C ARG A 103 -0.19 -4.23 -8.43
N TYR A 104 -0.11 -3.71 -7.21
CA TYR A 104 0.57 -4.40 -6.10
C TYR A 104 -0.17 -5.69 -5.67
N THR A 105 0.57 -6.79 -5.60
CA THR A 105 0.07 -8.07 -5.07
C THR A 105 0.70 -8.34 -3.70
N PHE A 106 -0.13 -8.42 -2.66
CA PHE A 106 0.29 -8.71 -1.29
C PHE A 106 0.13 -10.21 -1.01
N TRP A 107 1.24 -10.81 -0.58
CA TRP A 107 1.32 -12.22 -0.25
C TRP A 107 1.22 -12.40 1.25
N SER A 108 0.41 -13.35 1.70
CA SER A 108 0.37 -13.74 3.10
C SER A 108 1.56 -14.65 3.44
N PRO A 109 2.19 -14.49 4.62
CA PRO A 109 3.29 -15.35 5.07
C PRO A 109 2.88 -16.82 5.29
N VAL A 110 1.58 -17.15 5.30
CA VAL A 110 1.05 -18.53 5.30
C VAL A 110 1.64 -19.39 4.18
N ARG A 111 2.21 -18.77 3.14
CA ARG A 111 2.97 -19.46 2.07
C ARG A 111 4.19 -20.24 2.57
N ALA A 112 4.82 -19.85 3.68
CA ALA A 112 5.95 -20.59 4.27
C ALA A 112 5.50 -21.96 4.81
N GLU A 113 4.35 -22.00 5.48
CA GLU A 113 3.73 -23.20 6.05
C GLU A 113 3.01 -24.07 5.00
N LEU A 114 2.65 -23.48 3.85
CA LEU A 114 2.03 -24.17 2.72
C LEU A 114 3.03 -24.76 1.70
N ARG A 115 4.34 -24.69 1.97
CA ARG A 115 5.37 -25.40 1.19
C ARG A 115 5.17 -26.91 1.34
N GLY A 116 4.36 -27.48 0.45
CA GLY A 116 3.96 -28.90 0.48
C GLY A 116 2.54 -29.17 -0.05
N ARG A 117 1.70 -28.13 -0.22
CA ARG A 117 0.32 -28.31 -0.73
C ARG A 117 0.20 -28.20 -2.26
N PRO A 118 -0.80 -28.85 -2.88
CA PRO A 118 -1.05 -28.76 -4.32
C PRO A 118 -1.23 -27.33 -4.85
N GLU A 119 -0.82 -27.08 -6.09
CA GLU A 119 -0.79 -25.74 -6.72
C GLU A 119 -2.15 -25.04 -6.80
N HIS A 120 -3.23 -25.79 -7.02
CA HIS A 120 -4.60 -25.26 -7.08
C HIS A 120 -5.12 -24.77 -5.71
N GLU A 121 -4.62 -25.32 -4.60
CA GLU A 121 -4.92 -24.83 -3.24
C GLU A 121 -4.09 -23.59 -2.88
N ARG A 122 -2.88 -23.48 -3.45
CA ARG A 122 -2.01 -22.29 -3.30
C ARG A 122 -2.62 -21.06 -3.96
N GLY A 123 -3.27 -21.20 -5.12
CA GLY A 123 -3.81 -20.06 -5.89
C GLY A 123 -4.96 -19.29 -5.23
N ARG A 124 -5.89 -19.95 -4.54
CA ARG A 124 -7.10 -19.30 -3.95
C ARG A 124 -6.87 -18.64 -2.59
N ALA A 125 -5.78 -18.95 -1.90
CA ALA A 125 -5.44 -18.43 -0.58
C ALA A 125 -4.29 -17.40 -0.58
N ALA A 126 -3.60 -17.20 -1.71
CA ALA A 126 -2.28 -16.56 -1.74
C ALA A 126 -2.24 -15.04 -1.97
N SER A 127 -3.17 -14.47 -2.75
CA SER A 127 -3.24 -13.03 -2.96
C SER A 127 -4.33 -12.42 -2.08
N THR A 128 -3.94 -11.47 -1.25
CA THR A 128 -4.89 -10.81 -0.34
C THR A 128 -5.37 -9.44 -0.84
N THR A 129 -4.79 -8.91 -1.93
CA THR A 129 -5.02 -7.53 -2.39
C THR A 129 -6.47 -7.35 -2.87
N PRO A 130 -7.33 -6.63 -2.14
CA PRO A 130 -8.72 -6.42 -2.55
C PRO A 130 -8.97 -5.03 -3.14
N PHE A 131 -7.94 -4.19 -3.18
CA PHE A 131 -7.94 -2.82 -3.69
C PHE A 131 -6.65 -2.55 -4.46
N GLU A 132 -6.61 -1.45 -5.22
CA GLU A 132 -5.36 -0.91 -5.76
C GLU A 132 -4.60 -0.16 -4.66
N CYS A 133 -3.28 -0.09 -4.78
CA CYS A 133 -2.44 0.75 -3.94
C CYS A 133 -1.56 1.62 -4.82
N PHE A 134 -1.33 2.85 -4.37
CA PHE A 134 -0.38 3.77 -4.97
C PHE A 134 0.32 4.56 -3.87
N TRP A 135 1.38 5.28 -4.25
CA TRP A 135 2.17 6.03 -3.28
C TRP A 135 1.62 7.43 -3.07
N TYR A 136 1.51 7.84 -1.82
CA TYR A 136 1.25 9.20 -1.37
C TYR A 136 2.61 9.80 -1.02
N LEU A 137 3.00 10.83 -1.75
CA LEU A 137 4.32 11.44 -1.65
C LEU A 137 4.18 12.89 -1.18
N SER A 138 4.94 13.28 -0.17
CA SER A 138 5.27 14.69 0.05
C SER A 138 6.77 14.79 0.14
N LEU A 139 7.37 15.63 -0.68
CA LEU A 139 8.81 15.85 -0.70
C LEU A 139 9.15 17.24 -0.14
N GLY A 140 8.24 17.77 0.69
CA GLY A 140 8.34 19.11 1.24
C GLY A 140 8.48 20.18 0.15
N PRO A 141 9.41 21.15 0.31
CA PRO A 141 9.58 22.25 -0.64
C PRO A 141 10.07 21.79 -2.03
N TRP A 142 10.64 20.58 -2.14
CA TRP A 142 11.17 20.05 -3.40
C TRP A 142 10.13 19.32 -4.24
N THR A 143 8.88 19.20 -3.76
CA THR A 143 7.84 18.41 -4.42
C THR A 143 7.64 18.81 -5.88
N GLU A 144 7.49 20.10 -6.17
CA GLU A 144 7.23 20.57 -7.55
C GLU A 144 8.42 20.29 -8.48
N GLU A 145 9.63 20.67 -8.05
CA GLU A 145 10.85 20.48 -8.85
C GLU A 145 11.11 19.00 -9.16
N LEU A 146 10.97 18.13 -8.16
CA LEU A 146 11.19 16.70 -8.30
C LEU A 146 10.11 16.03 -9.16
N VAL A 147 8.84 16.43 -9.02
CA VAL A 147 7.76 15.93 -9.88
C VAL A 147 8.05 16.28 -11.34
N GLN A 148 8.40 17.54 -11.63
CA GLN A 148 8.71 17.97 -12.99
C GLN A 148 9.96 17.27 -13.54
N GLY A 149 11.02 17.16 -12.73
CA GLY A 149 12.24 16.45 -13.09
C GLY A 149 11.98 14.97 -13.40
N TRP A 150 11.16 14.31 -12.59
CA TRP A 150 10.76 12.93 -12.80
C TRP A 150 9.92 12.75 -14.07
N ARG A 151 8.94 13.64 -14.31
CA ARG A 151 8.11 13.60 -15.53
C ARG A 151 8.96 13.66 -16.79
N ARG A 152 9.94 14.57 -16.82
CA ARG A 152 10.86 14.72 -17.97
C ARG A 152 11.76 13.51 -18.20
N LYS A 153 12.28 12.89 -17.12
CA LYS A 153 13.35 11.89 -17.22
C LYS A 153 12.87 10.44 -17.13
N HIS A 154 11.77 10.18 -16.43
CA HIS A 154 11.43 8.84 -15.97
C HIS A 154 10.00 8.40 -16.30
N GLU A 155 9.04 9.32 -16.47
CA GLU A 155 7.63 8.95 -16.64
C GLU A 155 7.40 7.94 -17.77
N ALA A 156 7.94 8.22 -18.97
CA ALA A 156 7.79 7.37 -20.15
C ALA A 156 8.30 5.92 -19.97
N GLN A 157 9.27 5.70 -19.08
CA GLN A 157 9.93 4.40 -18.89
C GLN A 157 9.57 3.73 -17.55
N SER A 158 9.03 4.50 -16.60
CA SER A 158 8.77 4.05 -15.23
C SER A 158 7.59 3.08 -15.11
N GLY A 159 6.67 3.09 -16.08
CA GLY A 159 5.38 2.44 -15.93
C GLY A 159 4.57 3.00 -14.75
N CYS A 160 4.81 4.24 -14.34
CA CYS A 160 4.06 4.94 -13.30
C CYS A 160 3.54 6.28 -13.84
N THR A 161 2.59 6.90 -13.13
CA THR A 161 2.06 8.23 -13.45
C THR A 161 1.99 9.07 -12.19
N LEU A 162 2.48 10.30 -12.25
CA LEU A 162 2.38 11.27 -11.15
C LEU A 162 1.14 12.15 -11.31
N VAL A 163 0.29 12.17 -10.28
CA VAL A 163 -0.93 12.97 -10.20
C VAL A 163 -0.78 13.97 -9.06
N LEU A 164 -0.98 15.25 -9.32
CA LEU A 164 -0.98 16.25 -8.26
C LEU A 164 -2.26 16.09 -7.41
N GLY A 165 -2.14 16.16 -6.09
CA GLY A 165 -3.29 16.00 -5.20
C GLY A 165 -4.42 17.01 -5.47
N ALA A 166 -4.06 18.25 -5.84
CA ALA A 166 -5.01 19.29 -6.24
C ALA A 166 -5.77 18.93 -7.53
N ASP A 167 -5.10 18.31 -8.49
CA ASP A 167 -5.72 17.89 -9.76
C ASP A 167 -6.69 16.72 -9.53
N ALA A 168 -6.32 15.75 -8.70
CA ALA A 168 -7.20 14.65 -8.30
C ALA A 168 -8.44 15.14 -7.53
N ALA A 169 -8.27 16.15 -6.66
CA ALA A 169 -9.38 16.77 -5.93
C ALA A 169 -10.34 17.53 -6.88
N ARG A 170 -9.81 18.28 -7.86
CA ARG A 170 -10.61 19.03 -8.85
C ARG A 170 -11.34 18.12 -9.83
N ALA A 171 -10.69 17.07 -10.30
CA ALA A 171 -11.29 16.12 -11.23
C ALA A 171 -12.34 15.23 -10.57
N GLY A 172 -12.37 15.16 -9.22
CA GLY A 172 -13.22 14.21 -8.49
C GLY A 172 -12.83 12.74 -8.72
N GLU A 173 -11.81 12.48 -9.54
CA GLU A 173 -11.38 11.18 -10.01
C GLU A 173 -9.86 11.18 -10.13
N LEU A 174 -9.23 10.06 -9.74
CA LEU A 174 -7.87 9.76 -10.17
C LEU A 174 -7.91 9.37 -11.66
N PRO A 175 -6.79 9.48 -12.41
CA PRO A 175 -6.76 9.05 -13.82
C PRO A 175 -7.38 7.67 -13.99
N GLU A 176 -8.13 7.41 -15.07
CA GLU A 176 -8.84 6.13 -15.31
C GLU A 176 -7.94 4.89 -15.11
N ARG A 177 -6.62 5.01 -15.34
CA ARG A 177 -5.63 3.95 -15.08
C ARG A 177 -5.44 3.58 -13.59
N ALA A 178 -5.80 4.45 -12.66
CA ALA A 178 -5.74 4.25 -11.20
C ALA A 178 -7.07 3.71 -10.62
N VAL A 179 -8.13 3.70 -11.44
CA VAL A 179 -9.46 3.24 -11.10
C VAL A 179 -9.61 1.83 -11.69
N PRO A 180 -9.75 0.78 -10.87
CA PRO A 180 -9.97 -0.55 -11.42
C PRO A 180 -11.25 -0.54 -12.27
N PRO A 181 -11.34 -1.38 -13.32
CA PRO A 181 -12.64 -1.65 -13.93
C PRO A 181 -13.62 -2.04 -12.81
N LYS A 182 -14.83 -1.48 -12.86
CA LYS A 182 -15.87 -1.65 -11.83
C LYS A 182 -16.28 -3.12 -11.70
N ASN A 183 -15.50 -3.93 -10.98
CA ASN A 183 -15.98 -5.23 -10.50
C ASN A 183 -16.89 -4.95 -9.31
N HIS A 184 -18.19 -4.86 -9.61
CA HIS A 184 -19.29 -4.54 -8.71
C HIS A 184 -19.54 -5.57 -7.58
N GLU A 185 -18.66 -6.55 -7.39
CA GLU A 185 -18.80 -7.49 -6.29
C GLU A 185 -18.36 -6.84 -4.97
N LYS A 186 -19.34 -6.23 -4.29
CA LYS A 186 -19.20 -5.77 -2.90
C LYS A 186 -18.63 -6.91 -2.05
N ARG A 187 -17.36 -6.77 -1.66
CA ARG A 187 -16.72 -7.71 -0.75
C ARG A 187 -17.49 -7.73 0.57
N ALA A 188 -17.96 -8.92 0.96
CA ALA A 188 -18.68 -9.08 2.22
C ALA A 188 -17.83 -8.61 3.41
N ASN A 189 -18.44 -7.91 4.37
CA ASN A 189 -17.73 -7.39 5.54
C ASN A 189 -17.07 -8.52 6.38
N PRO A 190 -16.09 -8.23 7.24
CA PRO A 190 -15.36 -9.26 8.00
C PRO A 190 -16.25 -10.19 8.82
N LYS A 191 -17.35 -9.67 9.39
CA LYS A 191 -18.34 -10.47 10.14
C LYS A 191 -19.11 -11.42 9.22
N ALA A 192 -19.52 -10.97 8.04
CA ALA A 192 -20.19 -11.78 7.03
C ALA A 192 -19.27 -12.87 6.47
N ARG A 193 -17.97 -12.58 6.27
CA ARG A 193 -16.97 -13.59 5.87
C ARG A 193 -16.74 -14.64 6.96
N LYS A 194 -16.73 -14.24 8.24
CA LYS A 194 -16.66 -15.18 9.38
C LYS A 194 -17.90 -16.08 9.44
N LYS A 195 -19.09 -15.54 9.13
CA LYS A 195 -20.35 -16.31 9.06
C LYS A 195 -20.39 -17.25 7.86
N LEU A 196 -19.89 -16.83 6.71
CA LEU A 196 -19.75 -17.67 5.51
C LEU A 196 -18.75 -18.82 5.71
N ARG A 197 -17.60 -18.57 6.37
CA ARG A 197 -16.64 -19.62 6.76
C ARG A 197 -17.24 -20.63 7.74
N LYS A 198 -18.14 -20.21 8.64
CA LYS A 198 -18.88 -21.12 9.53
C LYS A 198 -19.96 -21.93 8.80
N LYS A 199 -20.53 -21.42 7.71
CA LYS A 199 -21.55 -22.11 6.91
C LYS A 199 -20.96 -23.08 5.87
N GLY A 200 -19.77 -22.82 5.35
CA GLY A 200 -19.11 -23.66 4.34
C GLY A 200 -18.45 -24.95 4.85
N GLY A 201 -18.66 -25.30 6.14
CA GLY A 201 -18.14 -26.55 6.74
C GLY A 201 -19.05 -27.76 6.53
N ALA A 202 -20.25 -27.60 5.96
CA ALA A 202 -21.12 -28.70 5.56
C ALA A 202 -21.04 -28.86 4.04
N GLY A 203 -20.61 -30.05 3.61
CA GLY A 203 -20.13 -30.32 2.25
C GLY A 203 -21.12 -30.05 1.12
N ALA A 204 -20.56 -29.80 -0.06
CA ALA A 204 -21.23 -29.92 -1.34
C ALA A 204 -20.20 -30.35 -2.42
N PRO A 205 -20.64 -31.10 -3.45
CA PRO A 205 -19.82 -32.13 -4.09
C PRO A 205 -18.89 -31.62 -5.19
N VAL A 206 -17.89 -32.45 -5.47
CA VAL A 206 -16.94 -32.33 -6.59
C VAL A 206 -17.69 -32.44 -7.92
N ALA A 207 -17.65 -31.38 -8.73
CA ALA A 207 -17.99 -31.47 -10.14
C ALA A 207 -16.72 -31.70 -10.98
N LYS A 208 -16.69 -32.83 -11.69
CA LYS A 208 -15.66 -33.25 -12.65
C LYS A 208 -15.81 -32.48 -13.99
N GLY A 209 -14.68 -32.26 -14.67
CA GLY A 209 -14.57 -31.85 -16.08
C GLY A 209 -14.57 -30.32 -16.26
N GLN A 210 -13.71 -29.68 -17.05
CA GLN A 210 -12.98 -30.09 -18.25
C GLN A 210 -11.61 -29.41 -18.30
N ILE A 211 -10.69 -30.11 -18.96
CA ILE A 211 -9.29 -29.76 -19.22
C ILE A 211 -9.26 -28.66 -20.29
N GLY A 212 -8.52 -27.57 -20.03
CA GLY A 212 -8.28 -26.47 -20.96
C GLY A 212 -6.80 -26.09 -20.93
N VAL A 213 -6.16 -26.22 -22.07
CA VAL A 213 -4.71 -26.23 -22.34
C VAL A 213 -4.07 -24.88 -21.99
N GLY A 214 -2.93 -24.94 -21.29
CA GLY A 214 -2.13 -23.77 -20.90
C GLY A 214 -1.22 -23.27 -22.03
N GLY A 215 -0.89 -21.99 -21.95
CA GLY A 215 0.19 -21.35 -22.71
C GLY A 215 0.69 -20.12 -21.96
N TRP A 216 1.97 -20.21 -21.55
CA TRP A 216 2.89 -19.21 -20.97
C TRP A 216 2.76 -18.90 -19.47
#